data_AF-A0A7G2FIM2-F1
#
_entry.id   AF-A0A7G2FIM2-F1
#
_cell.length_a   1.000
_cell.length_b   1.000
_cell.length_c   1.000
_cell.angle_alpha   90.00
_cell.angle_beta   90.00
_cell.angle_gamma   90.00
#
_symmetry.space_group_name_H-M   'P 1'
#
loop_
_entity.id
_entity.type
_entity.pdbx_description
1 polymer ?
#
loop_
_entity_poly.entity_id
_entity_poly.type
_entity_poly.pdbx_seq_one_letter_code
_entity_poly.pdbx_strand_id
1 'polypeptide(L)'
;MGCLRSLVRRKQFDSSNGKAETHHHHQQLAKALTFPHLIAIGVGSTIGAGVYILVGTVAREHSGPALALSFLIAGISAALSAFCYAELSSRFPSAGSAYHYSYICIGEGVAWLIGWALILEYTIGGSTVARGISPNLAMIFGGEDCLPTILARHQIPGLDIVVDPCAAVLVFIVTGLCCLGVKESTFAQGIVTTANVFVMIFVIVAGSYLCFKTGWVGYELPTGYFPYGVDGMLTGSATVFFAYIGFDTVASMAEEVKNPRRDLPLVMEFNGLRAVMALCSALMGSILPQPRILMAMARDGLLPSYFSYVNQRTQVPINGTITTGVCAAILAFFMDVSQLAGMVSVGTLVAFTMVAISLLIVRYVVPPDEVPLPSSLQENSSSHLGTSIRSKQPLLGKVDDSVVDKENAPGSWVLNKKNRRKFAGWSIMFTCIGNFLLSYAASSFLLPGLLRYSLCGVGGLFLLVGLIVLICIDQDDARHSFGHSGGFICPFVPLLPIVCILINMYLLVNLGAATWARVSVWLFLGVVVYIFYGRRNSSLVNAVYVSTAHLQEIRRTSGHSLA
;
A
#
# COMPACT_ATOMS: atom_id res chain seq x y z
N MET A 1 -10.70 -10.24 27.01
CA MET A 1 -11.37 -9.36 26.03
C MET A 1 -10.58 -8.08 25.64
N GLY A 2 -9.61 -7.60 26.43
CA GLY A 2 -8.83 -6.39 26.08
C GLY A 2 -7.84 -6.52 24.90
N CYS A 3 -7.39 -7.74 24.55
CA CYS A 3 -6.42 -7.96 23.47
C CYS A 3 -7.03 -7.81 22.06
N LEU A 4 -8.21 -8.39 21.82
CA LEU A 4 -8.91 -8.21 20.53
C LEU A 4 -9.39 -6.77 20.34
N ARG A 5 -9.79 -6.07 21.40
CA ARG A 5 -10.27 -4.69 21.30
C ARG A 5 -9.18 -3.71 20.85
N SER A 6 -7.91 -3.93 21.21
CA SER A 6 -6.81 -3.10 20.72
C SER A 6 -6.52 -3.28 19.23
N LEU A 7 -6.75 -4.47 18.67
CA LEU A 7 -6.47 -4.76 17.25
C LEU A 7 -7.48 -4.10 16.29
N VAL A 8 -8.69 -3.81 16.77
CA VAL A 8 -9.83 -3.33 15.96
C VAL A 8 -10.00 -1.80 16.06
N ARG A 9 -9.11 -1.08 16.75
CA ARG A 9 -9.17 0.39 16.83
C ARG A 9 -8.97 1.00 15.46
N ARG A 10 -9.89 1.85 15.01
CA ARG A 10 -9.83 2.50 13.70
C ARG A 10 -9.48 3.95 13.85
N LYS A 11 -8.65 4.44 12.94
CA LYS A 11 -8.33 5.87 12.85
C LYS A 11 -9.49 6.58 12.16
N GLN A 12 -9.93 7.69 12.73
CA GLN A 12 -10.94 8.53 12.09
C GLN A 12 -10.27 9.52 11.14
N PHE A 13 -10.94 9.85 10.03
CA PHE A 13 -10.50 10.90 9.13
C PHE A 13 -11.16 12.23 9.54
N ASP A 14 -10.38 13.16 10.08
CA ASP A 14 -10.87 14.52 10.33
C ASP A 14 -11.00 15.27 8.99
N SER A 15 -12.24 15.43 8.54
CA SER A 15 -12.58 16.20 7.33
C SER A 15 -12.28 17.71 7.48
N SER A 16 -11.99 18.19 8.70
CA SER A 16 -11.75 19.59 9.03
C SER A 16 -10.28 20.02 8.86
N ASN A 17 -9.66 19.71 7.72
CA ASN A 17 -8.33 20.24 7.39
C ASN A 17 -8.36 21.72 6.94
N GLY A 18 -9.33 22.48 7.42
CA GLY A 18 -9.54 23.89 7.09
C GLY A 18 -9.45 24.86 8.27
N LYS A 19 -9.70 24.41 9.52
CA LYS A 19 -9.62 25.26 10.73
C LYS A 19 -9.44 24.39 11.97
N ALA A 20 -8.20 24.14 12.36
CA ALA A 20 -7.89 23.71 13.72
C ALA A 20 -6.83 24.68 14.25
N GLU A 21 -7.33 25.73 14.89
CA GLU A 21 -6.57 26.43 15.91
C GLU A 21 -6.22 25.44 17.03
N THR A 22 -5.05 25.68 17.61
CA THR A 22 -4.60 25.32 18.96
C THR A 22 -4.27 23.86 19.33
N HIS A 23 -2.97 23.67 19.56
CA HIS A 23 -2.31 22.71 20.47
C HIS A 23 -2.23 21.22 20.07
N HIS A 24 -1.42 20.91 19.06
CA HIS A 24 -0.32 19.93 19.15
C HIS A 24 0.62 20.15 17.95
N HIS A 25 1.90 20.46 18.19
CA HIS A 25 2.92 20.70 17.16
C HIS A 25 3.23 19.44 16.32
N HIS A 26 2.33 19.03 15.44
CA HIS A 26 2.69 18.15 14.33
C HIS A 26 3.18 19.04 13.19
N GLN A 27 4.50 19.06 12.96
CA GLN A 27 5.12 19.78 11.85
C GLN A 27 4.51 19.27 10.53
N GLN A 28 3.69 20.11 9.89
CA GLN A 28 3.11 19.81 8.58
C GLN A 28 4.19 19.89 7.51
N LEU A 29 4.17 18.95 6.56
CA LEU A 29 5.13 18.93 5.45
C LEU A 29 4.83 20.07 4.46
N ALA A 30 5.88 20.65 3.88
CA ALA A 30 5.73 21.71 2.90
C ALA A 30 5.12 21.19 1.58
N LYS A 31 4.06 21.84 1.10
CA LYS A 31 3.43 21.55 -0.19
C LYS A 31 4.30 22.04 -1.37
N ALA A 32 5.34 21.30 -1.70
CA ALA A 32 6.34 21.66 -2.70
C ALA A 32 6.13 20.98 -4.07
N LEU A 33 5.39 19.88 -4.14
CA LEU A 33 5.27 19.04 -5.33
C LEU A 33 4.15 19.47 -6.26
N THR A 34 4.48 19.51 -7.56
CA THR A 34 3.57 19.83 -8.67
C THR A 34 3.37 18.63 -9.58
N PHE A 35 2.27 18.59 -10.32
CA PHE A 35 1.90 17.53 -11.27
C PHE A 35 3.06 16.91 -12.10
N PRO A 36 3.94 17.68 -12.77
CA PRO A 36 5.04 17.07 -13.55
C PRO A 36 6.07 16.33 -12.67
N HIS A 37 6.32 16.80 -11.45
CA HIS A 37 7.20 16.09 -10.51
C HIS A 37 6.57 14.76 -10.09
N LEU A 38 5.25 14.71 -9.92
CA LEU A 38 4.54 13.48 -9.58
C LEU A 38 4.61 12.44 -10.70
N ILE A 39 4.47 12.87 -11.97
CA ILE A 39 4.69 11.98 -13.13
C ILE A 39 6.12 11.45 -13.10
N ALA A 40 7.11 12.33 -12.94
CA ALA A 40 8.51 11.93 -12.92
C ALA A 40 8.85 10.97 -11.77
N ILE A 41 8.24 11.16 -10.59
CA ILE A 41 8.37 10.26 -9.44
C ILE A 41 7.75 8.92 -9.76
N GLY A 42 6.50 8.87 -10.23
CA GLY A 42 5.81 7.60 -10.42
C GLY A 42 6.27 6.81 -11.64
N VAL A 43 6.62 7.45 -12.76
CA VAL A 43 7.31 6.78 -13.88
C VAL A 43 8.69 6.33 -13.39
N GLY A 44 9.44 7.24 -12.76
CA GLY A 44 10.78 6.96 -12.28
C GLY A 44 10.86 5.82 -11.27
N SER A 45 9.87 5.70 -10.38
CA SER A 45 9.82 4.67 -9.36
C SER A 45 9.42 3.31 -9.91
N THR A 46 8.50 3.29 -10.88
CA THR A 46 7.92 2.05 -11.39
C THR A 46 8.94 1.23 -12.14
N ILE A 47 9.81 1.93 -12.86
CA ILE A 47 10.67 1.23 -13.78
C ILE A 47 12.04 1.21 -13.15
N GLY A 48 12.52 -0.02 -12.97
CA GLY A 48 13.73 -0.30 -12.22
C GLY A 48 14.45 -1.55 -12.71
N ALA A 49 15.13 -2.19 -11.76
CA ALA A 49 15.82 -3.48 -11.99
C ALA A 49 14.87 -4.56 -12.56
N GLY A 50 13.56 -4.44 -12.33
CA GLY A 50 12.55 -5.34 -12.89
C GLY A 50 12.57 -5.42 -14.42
N VAL A 51 12.59 -4.29 -15.12
CA VAL A 51 12.53 -4.30 -16.60
C VAL A 51 13.89 -4.58 -17.24
N TYR A 52 14.97 -4.09 -16.65
CA TYR A 52 16.29 -4.21 -17.28
C TYR A 52 17.03 -5.50 -16.97
N ILE A 53 16.79 -6.11 -15.81
CA ILE A 53 17.58 -7.24 -15.32
C ILE A 53 16.68 -8.47 -15.19
N LEU A 54 15.55 -8.31 -14.49
CA LEU A 54 14.66 -9.42 -14.17
C LEU A 54 13.98 -10.00 -15.42
N VAL A 55 13.77 -9.19 -16.47
CA VAL A 55 13.28 -9.66 -17.78
C VAL A 55 14.16 -10.78 -18.33
N GLY A 56 15.49 -10.60 -18.33
CA GLY A 56 16.42 -11.59 -18.87
C GLY A 56 16.48 -12.86 -18.02
N THR A 57 16.49 -12.73 -16.69
CA THR A 57 16.54 -13.88 -15.78
C THR A 57 15.24 -14.68 -15.82
N VAL A 58 14.08 -14.01 -15.81
CA VAL A 58 12.77 -14.68 -15.88
C VAL A 58 12.53 -15.30 -17.25
N ALA A 59 12.96 -14.65 -18.34
CA ALA A 59 12.92 -15.26 -19.67
C ALA A 59 13.72 -16.57 -19.70
N ARG A 60 14.92 -16.57 -19.11
CA ARG A 60 15.80 -17.73 -19.09
C ARG A 60 15.30 -18.85 -18.17
N GLU A 61 14.85 -18.53 -16.97
CA GLU A 61 14.64 -19.50 -15.88
C GLU A 61 13.18 -19.91 -15.68
N HIS A 62 12.21 -19.11 -16.14
CA HIS A 62 10.79 -19.33 -15.78
C HIS A 62 9.82 -19.29 -16.97
N SER A 63 9.82 -18.23 -17.78
CA SER A 63 8.74 -18.01 -18.77
C SER A 63 9.13 -18.37 -20.20
N GLY A 64 10.41 -18.32 -20.56
CA GLY A 64 10.82 -18.44 -21.96
C GLY A 64 10.16 -17.39 -22.86
N PRO A 65 9.76 -17.75 -24.09
CA PRO A 65 9.05 -16.86 -25.02
C PRO A 65 7.69 -16.35 -24.49
N ALA A 66 7.06 -17.08 -23.57
CA ALA A 66 5.80 -16.70 -22.92
C ALA A 66 5.94 -15.55 -21.89
N LEU A 67 7.11 -14.93 -21.81
CA LEU A 67 7.37 -13.76 -20.95
C LEU A 67 6.39 -12.62 -21.22
N ALA A 68 6.00 -12.38 -22.48
CA ALA A 68 5.06 -11.31 -22.83
C ALA A 68 3.69 -11.51 -22.16
N LEU A 69 3.19 -12.76 -22.11
CA LEU A 69 1.96 -13.09 -21.39
C LEU A 69 2.15 -12.93 -19.88
N SER A 70 3.35 -13.22 -19.38
CA SER A 70 3.67 -13.05 -17.95
C SER A 70 3.60 -11.59 -17.52
N PHE A 71 4.16 -10.69 -18.34
CA PHE A 71 4.05 -9.24 -18.17
C PHE A 71 2.62 -8.75 -18.30
N LEU A 72 1.84 -9.29 -19.25
CA LEU A 72 0.44 -8.90 -19.42
C LEU A 72 -0.39 -9.20 -18.15
N ILE A 73 -0.23 -10.39 -17.56
CA ILE A 73 -0.95 -10.79 -16.33
C ILE A 73 -0.54 -9.88 -15.16
N ALA A 74 0.76 -9.66 -14.98
CA ALA A 74 1.28 -8.76 -13.95
C ALA A 74 0.80 -7.30 -14.14
N GLY A 75 0.77 -6.82 -15.37
CA GLY A 75 0.30 -5.48 -15.72
C GLY A 75 -1.19 -5.28 -15.47
N ILE A 76 -2.03 -6.29 -15.77
CA ILE A 76 -3.47 -6.25 -15.44
C ILE A 76 -3.66 -6.15 -13.92
N SER A 77 -2.94 -6.97 -13.15
CA SER A 77 -2.94 -6.91 -11.67
C SER A 77 -2.57 -5.52 -11.14
N ALA A 78 -1.49 -4.93 -11.67
CA ALA A 78 -1.04 -3.61 -11.27
C ALA A 78 -2.04 -2.51 -11.66
N ALA A 79 -2.63 -2.56 -12.87
CA ALA A 79 -3.61 -1.59 -13.33
C ALA A 79 -4.89 -1.59 -12.48
N LEU A 80 -5.42 -2.78 -12.16
CA LEU A 80 -6.58 -2.93 -11.27
C LEU A 80 -6.29 -2.39 -9.87
N SER A 81 -5.07 -2.62 -9.36
CA SER A 81 -4.61 -2.08 -8.09
C SER A 81 -4.51 -0.55 -8.14
N ALA A 82 -3.97 0.02 -9.21
CA ALA A 82 -3.83 1.46 -9.41
C ALA A 82 -5.18 2.19 -9.37
N PHE A 83 -6.23 1.63 -9.98
CA PHE A 83 -7.58 2.19 -9.87
C PHE A 83 -8.10 2.22 -8.42
N CYS A 84 -7.82 1.18 -7.63
CA CYS A 84 -8.20 1.14 -6.23
C CYS A 84 -7.44 2.20 -5.40
N TYR A 85 -6.14 2.35 -5.66
CA TYR A 85 -5.30 3.37 -5.04
C TYR A 85 -5.70 4.79 -5.43
N ALA A 86 -6.08 5.03 -6.68
CA ALA A 86 -6.49 6.34 -7.18
C ALA A 86 -7.74 6.85 -6.43
N GLU A 87 -8.73 5.98 -6.21
CA GLU A 87 -9.92 6.35 -5.44
C GLU A 87 -9.58 6.64 -3.97
N LEU A 88 -8.84 5.77 -3.29
CA LEU A 88 -8.51 5.95 -1.87
C LEU A 88 -7.59 7.15 -1.62
N SER A 89 -6.61 7.40 -2.49
CA SER A 89 -5.68 8.54 -2.37
C SER A 89 -6.36 9.89 -2.60
N SER A 90 -7.34 9.93 -3.51
CA SER A 90 -8.14 11.15 -3.72
C SER A 90 -9.05 11.46 -2.52
N ARG A 91 -9.45 10.44 -1.77
CA ARG A 91 -10.32 10.55 -0.57
C ARG A 91 -9.54 10.86 0.70
N PHE A 92 -8.44 10.15 0.91
CA PHE A 92 -7.62 10.21 2.11
C PHE A 92 -6.18 10.61 1.73
N PRO A 93 -5.94 11.89 1.35
CA PRO A 93 -4.61 12.34 0.97
C PRO A 93 -3.70 12.45 2.19
N SER A 94 -3.06 11.33 2.57
CA SER A 94 -2.09 11.22 3.65
C SER A 94 -0.85 10.44 3.20
N ALA A 95 0.30 10.78 3.76
CA ALA A 95 1.58 10.16 3.44
C ALA A 95 1.68 8.67 3.83
N GLY A 96 0.73 8.15 4.62
CA GLY A 96 0.72 6.77 5.08
C GLY A 96 0.19 5.73 4.08
N SER A 97 -0.25 6.12 2.88
CA SER A 97 -0.67 5.22 1.78
C SER A 97 -1.53 4.02 2.26
N ALA A 98 -1.22 2.78 1.86
CA ALA A 98 -1.96 1.57 2.22
C ALA A 98 -2.05 1.29 3.73
N TYR A 99 -1.05 1.69 4.52
CA TYR A 99 -1.11 1.62 5.98
C TYR A 99 -2.26 2.48 6.51
N HIS A 100 -2.35 3.74 6.04
CA HIS A 100 -3.37 4.67 6.50
C HIS A 100 -4.78 4.22 6.07
N TYR A 101 -4.93 3.75 4.83
CA TYR A 101 -6.21 3.22 4.33
C TYR A 101 -6.68 2.03 5.16
N SER A 102 -5.78 1.09 5.47
CA SER A 102 -6.08 -0.09 6.30
C SER A 102 -6.43 0.29 7.74
N TYR A 103 -5.81 1.35 8.28
CA TYR A 103 -6.10 1.85 9.62
C TYR A 103 -7.50 2.46 9.73
N ILE A 104 -7.93 3.19 8.70
CA ILE A 104 -9.28 3.76 8.65
C ILE A 104 -10.33 2.64 8.48
N CYS A 105 -10.07 1.68 7.60
CA CYS A 105 -11.09 0.73 7.17
C CYS A 105 -11.23 -0.49 8.10
N ILE A 106 -10.11 -1.02 8.58
CA ILE A 106 -10.07 -2.35 9.21
C ILE A 106 -9.74 -2.21 10.69
N GLY A 107 -8.58 -1.63 10.99
CA GLY A 107 -8.12 -1.38 12.36
C GLY A 107 -6.61 -1.42 12.52
N GLU A 108 -6.15 -1.06 13.71
CA GLU A 108 -4.76 -0.85 14.12
C GLU A 108 -3.87 -2.07 13.87
N GLY A 109 -4.33 -3.28 14.21
CA GLY A 109 -3.49 -4.47 14.10
C GLY A 109 -3.15 -4.84 12.66
N VAL A 110 -4.15 -4.77 11.76
CA VAL A 110 -3.96 -5.02 10.33
C VAL A 110 -3.16 -3.88 9.71
N ALA A 111 -3.46 -2.63 10.07
CA ALA A 111 -2.69 -1.48 9.63
C ALA A 111 -1.22 -1.63 9.97
N TRP A 112 -0.87 -1.98 11.21
CA TRP A 112 0.51 -2.21 11.63
C TRP A 112 1.22 -3.24 10.75
N LEU A 113 0.61 -4.40 10.51
CA LEU A 113 1.22 -5.44 9.69
C LEU A 113 1.48 -4.97 8.26
N ILE A 114 0.54 -4.21 7.69
CA ILE A 114 0.69 -3.63 6.36
C ILE A 114 1.76 -2.54 6.35
N GLY A 115 1.80 -1.65 7.34
CA GLY A 115 2.88 -0.69 7.49
C GLY A 115 4.24 -1.37 7.59
N TRP A 116 4.35 -2.43 8.38
CA TRP A 116 5.57 -3.22 8.56
C TRP A 116 6.01 -3.94 7.27
N ALA A 117 5.05 -4.44 6.49
CA ALA A 117 5.29 -5.00 5.16
C ALA A 117 5.76 -3.94 4.16
N LEU A 118 5.15 -2.74 4.17
CA LEU A 118 5.59 -1.62 3.31
C LEU A 118 7.01 -1.15 3.66
N ILE A 119 7.38 -1.13 4.95
CA ILE A 119 8.76 -0.81 5.35
C ILE A 119 9.73 -1.82 4.71
N LEU A 120 9.42 -3.11 4.77
CA LEU A 120 10.23 -4.16 4.12
C LEU A 120 10.33 -3.91 2.63
N GLU A 121 9.18 -3.74 1.97
CA GLU A 121 9.04 -3.53 0.54
C GLU A 121 9.95 -2.41 0.04
N TYR A 122 9.87 -1.22 0.64
CA TYR A 122 10.67 -0.09 0.19
C TYR A 122 12.17 -0.23 0.53
N THR A 123 12.52 -0.83 1.68
CA THR A 123 13.93 -1.10 2.03
C THR A 123 14.56 -2.04 1.02
N ILE A 124 13.87 -3.15 0.76
CA ILE A 124 14.32 -4.18 -0.17
C ILE A 124 14.30 -3.63 -1.59
N GLY A 125 13.26 -2.87 -1.99
CA GLY A 125 13.16 -2.24 -3.30
C GLY A 125 14.39 -1.40 -3.65
N GLY A 126 14.82 -0.52 -2.75
CA GLY A 126 16.05 0.24 -2.93
C GLY A 126 17.28 -0.67 -3.04
N SER A 127 17.36 -1.69 -2.18
CA SER A 127 18.47 -2.66 -2.20
C SER A 127 18.56 -3.44 -3.52
N THR A 128 17.42 -3.93 -4.03
CA THR A 128 17.29 -4.68 -5.30
C THR A 128 17.79 -3.84 -6.47
N VAL A 129 17.38 -2.57 -6.52
CA VAL A 129 17.76 -1.66 -7.59
C VAL A 129 19.26 -1.37 -7.54
N ALA A 130 19.81 -1.09 -6.37
CA ALA A 130 21.25 -0.85 -6.22
C ALA A 130 22.10 -2.07 -6.62
N ARG A 131 21.69 -3.26 -6.20
CA ARG A 131 22.28 -4.54 -6.61
C ARG A 131 22.20 -4.76 -8.12
N GLY A 132 21.12 -4.31 -8.74
CA GLY A 132 20.94 -4.36 -10.19
C GLY A 132 21.86 -3.41 -10.96
N ILE A 133 22.17 -2.24 -10.40
CA ILE A 133 23.04 -1.24 -11.04
C ILE A 133 24.51 -1.66 -10.97
N SER A 134 24.93 -2.29 -9.87
CA SER A 134 26.33 -2.62 -9.59
C SER A 134 27.12 -3.30 -10.74
N PRO A 135 26.62 -4.38 -11.40
CA PRO A 135 27.36 -5.03 -12.48
C PRO A 135 27.46 -4.15 -13.73
N ASN A 136 26.46 -3.31 -14.00
CA ASN A 136 26.50 -2.38 -15.13
C ASN A 136 27.50 -1.25 -14.89
N LEU A 137 27.64 -0.81 -13.64
CA LEU A 137 28.63 0.20 -13.25
C LEU A 137 30.06 -0.35 -13.38
N ALA A 138 30.28 -1.61 -12.99
CA ALA A 138 31.57 -2.28 -13.16
C ALA A 138 32.03 -2.32 -14.62
N MET A 139 31.10 -2.54 -15.56
CA MET A 139 31.41 -2.53 -17.00
C MET A 139 31.87 -1.15 -17.51
N ILE A 140 31.37 -0.05 -16.93
CA ILE A 140 31.78 1.31 -17.31
C ILE A 140 33.24 1.58 -16.91
N PHE A 141 33.70 0.99 -15.81
CA PHE A 141 35.08 1.13 -15.32
C PHE A 141 36.09 0.19 -16.00
N GLY A 142 35.71 -0.52 -17.06
CA GLY A 142 36.61 -1.41 -17.82
C GLY A 142 36.57 -2.88 -17.39
N GLY A 143 35.54 -3.30 -16.64
CA GLY A 143 35.32 -4.68 -16.22
C GLY A 143 35.45 -4.86 -14.70
N GLU A 144 35.03 -6.03 -14.19
CA GLU A 144 35.12 -6.35 -12.75
C GLU A 144 36.56 -6.30 -12.21
N ASP A 145 37.56 -6.53 -13.08
CA ASP A 145 38.99 -6.53 -12.75
C ASP A 145 39.61 -5.13 -12.61
N CYS A 146 38.97 -4.10 -13.20
CA CYS A 146 39.46 -2.71 -13.17
C CYS A 146 38.88 -1.89 -12.01
N LEU A 147 37.94 -2.45 -11.24
CA LEU A 147 37.43 -1.84 -10.02
C LEU A 147 38.44 -1.99 -8.89
N PRO A 148 38.55 -0.99 -7.98
CA PRO A 148 39.29 -1.18 -6.74
C PRO A 148 38.79 -2.44 -6.04
N THR A 149 39.69 -3.29 -5.53
CA THR A 149 39.35 -4.54 -4.84
C THR A 149 38.37 -4.33 -3.68
N ILE A 150 38.29 -3.12 -3.12
CA ILE A 150 37.36 -2.75 -2.06
C ILE A 150 35.89 -2.65 -2.55
N LEU A 151 35.67 -2.38 -3.84
CA LEU A 151 34.34 -2.24 -4.45
C LEU A 151 33.92 -3.45 -5.30
N ALA A 152 34.86 -4.33 -5.65
CA ALA A 152 34.59 -5.53 -6.43
C ALA A 152 33.71 -6.54 -5.67
N ARG A 153 32.95 -7.35 -6.42
CA ARG A 153 32.15 -8.44 -5.84
C ARG A 153 33.06 -9.52 -5.27
N HIS A 154 32.77 -9.93 -4.04
CA HIS A 154 33.50 -11.00 -3.38
C HIS A 154 32.53 -12.14 -3.08
N GLN A 155 32.91 -13.37 -3.41
CA GLN A 155 32.21 -14.56 -2.93
C GLN A 155 32.92 -15.01 -1.65
N ILE A 156 32.19 -15.07 -0.53
CA ILE A 156 32.76 -15.54 0.73
C ILE A 156 32.86 -17.07 0.66
N PRO A 157 34.07 -17.67 0.63
CA PRO A 157 34.20 -19.11 0.55
C PRO A 157 33.62 -19.76 1.83
N GLY A 158 32.66 -20.67 1.65
CA GLY A 158 32.01 -21.44 2.74
C GLY A 158 30.54 -21.11 3.02
N LEU A 159 30.02 -19.96 2.60
CA LEU A 159 28.61 -19.56 2.81
C LEU A 159 27.80 -19.44 1.51
N ASP A 160 28.44 -19.52 0.34
CA ASP A 160 27.82 -19.30 -0.98
C ASP A 160 27.04 -17.97 -1.11
N ILE A 161 27.47 -16.94 -0.36
CA ILE A 161 26.90 -15.60 -0.39
C ILE A 161 27.81 -14.69 -1.22
N VAL A 162 27.25 -14.06 -2.26
CA VAL A 162 27.92 -13.05 -3.07
C VAL A 162 27.73 -11.68 -2.43
N VAL A 163 28.80 -11.09 -1.91
CA VAL A 163 28.76 -9.74 -1.35
C VAL A 163 29.10 -8.68 -2.39
N ASP A 164 28.36 -7.56 -2.36
CA ASP A 164 28.47 -6.47 -3.33
C ASP A 164 28.66 -5.12 -2.60
N PRO A 165 29.92 -4.71 -2.36
CA PRO A 165 30.23 -3.45 -1.68
C PRO A 165 29.81 -2.22 -2.51
N CYS A 166 29.91 -2.30 -3.84
CA CYS A 166 29.52 -1.23 -4.75
C CYS A 166 28.02 -0.90 -4.63
N ALA A 167 27.16 -1.91 -4.54
CA ALA A 167 25.73 -1.71 -4.31
C ALA A 167 25.46 -0.99 -2.98
N ALA A 168 26.16 -1.35 -1.89
CA ALA A 168 26.00 -0.70 -0.59
C ALA A 168 26.44 0.78 -0.63
N VAL A 169 27.58 1.09 -1.27
CA VAL A 169 28.06 2.46 -1.46
C VAL A 169 27.04 3.29 -2.25
N LEU A 170 26.47 2.72 -3.31
CA LEU A 170 25.43 3.39 -4.10
C LEU A 170 24.19 3.74 -3.26
N VAL A 171 23.75 2.83 -2.39
CA VAL A 171 22.63 3.11 -1.46
C VAL A 171 22.98 4.27 -0.53
N PHE A 172 24.21 4.34 0.00
CA PHE A 172 24.63 5.45 0.87
C PHE A 172 24.65 6.79 0.12
N ILE A 173 25.13 6.82 -1.12
CA ILE A 173 25.14 8.03 -1.95
C ILE A 173 23.71 8.53 -2.18
N VAL A 174 22.78 7.63 -2.57
CA VAL A 174 21.38 8.02 -2.80
C VAL A 174 20.70 8.42 -1.50
N THR A 175 20.98 7.74 -0.39
CA THR A 175 20.50 8.13 0.94
C THR A 175 20.94 9.54 1.31
N GLY A 176 22.21 9.88 1.03
CA GLY A 176 22.76 11.22 1.21
C GLY A 176 22.02 12.26 0.36
N LEU A 177 21.79 11.96 -0.92
CA LEU A 177 21.00 12.83 -1.83
C LEU A 177 19.59 13.07 -1.29
N CYS A 178 18.91 12.01 -0.80
CA CYS A 178 17.59 12.13 -0.17
C CYS A 178 17.58 12.99 1.09
N CYS A 179 18.71 13.10 1.81
CA CYS A 179 18.82 13.94 3.00
C CYS A 179 18.92 15.44 2.67
N LEU A 180 19.38 15.82 1.47
CA LEU A 180 19.55 17.22 1.05
C LEU A 180 18.21 17.98 0.91
N GLY A 181 17.12 17.25 0.68
CA GLY A 181 15.76 17.80 0.67
C GLY A 181 14.90 17.24 -0.45
N VAL A 182 13.59 17.34 -0.27
CA VAL A 182 12.61 16.81 -1.25
C VAL A 182 12.74 17.49 -2.60
N LYS A 183 12.83 18.83 -2.63
CA LYS A 183 12.88 19.59 -3.89
C LYS A 183 14.05 19.14 -4.77
N GLU A 184 15.26 19.17 -4.21
CA GLU A 184 16.48 18.76 -4.92
C GLU A 184 16.43 17.28 -5.33
N SER A 185 15.96 16.40 -4.45
CA SER A 185 15.81 14.97 -4.75
C SER A 185 14.83 14.74 -5.91
N THR A 186 13.69 15.43 -5.91
CA THR A 186 12.66 15.28 -6.95
C THR A 186 13.06 15.90 -8.27
N PHE A 187 13.91 16.93 -8.24
CA PHE A 187 14.52 17.50 -9.44
C PHE A 187 15.57 16.54 -10.05
N ALA A 188 16.49 16.02 -9.24
CA ALA A 188 17.45 15.00 -9.67
C ALA A 188 16.74 13.75 -10.22
N GLN A 189 15.69 13.29 -9.53
CA GLN A 189 14.80 12.24 -9.98
C GLN A 189 14.20 12.55 -11.37
N GLY A 190 13.72 13.78 -11.56
CA GLY A 190 13.18 14.23 -12.83
C GLY A 190 14.15 14.08 -13.99
N ILE A 191 15.39 14.54 -13.81
CA ILE A 191 16.45 14.42 -14.82
C ILE A 191 16.73 12.96 -15.15
N VAL A 192 16.91 12.12 -14.13
CA VAL A 192 17.21 10.69 -14.30
C VAL A 192 16.07 9.97 -15.00
N THR A 193 14.82 10.25 -14.63
CA THR A 193 13.63 9.65 -15.26
C THR A 193 13.56 10.06 -16.73
N THR A 194 13.73 11.34 -17.04
CA THR A 194 13.72 11.82 -18.43
C THR A 194 14.82 11.19 -19.27
N ALA A 195 16.06 11.14 -18.77
CA ALA A 195 17.16 10.47 -19.45
C ALA A 195 16.84 8.99 -19.71
N ASN A 196 16.28 8.32 -18.70
CA ASN A 196 15.93 6.93 -18.86
C ASN A 196 14.82 6.73 -19.88
N VAL A 197 13.79 7.60 -19.92
CA VAL A 197 12.73 7.57 -20.95
C VAL A 197 13.31 7.52 -22.36
N PHE A 198 14.34 8.32 -22.64
CA PHE A 198 15.04 8.26 -23.92
C PHE A 198 15.75 6.91 -24.15
N VAL A 199 16.42 6.37 -23.14
CA VAL A 199 17.20 5.12 -23.27
C VAL A 199 16.35 3.94 -23.70
N MET A 200 15.17 3.70 -23.13
CA MET A 200 14.39 2.53 -23.61
C MET A 200 13.56 2.84 -24.85
N ILE A 201 13.19 4.10 -25.15
CA ILE A 201 12.67 4.38 -26.48
C ILE A 201 13.71 3.94 -27.52
N PHE A 202 14.98 4.25 -27.26
CA PHE A 202 16.08 3.73 -28.06
C PHE A 202 16.16 2.19 -28.04
N VAL A 203 16.09 1.51 -26.89
CA VAL A 203 16.10 0.03 -26.83
C VAL A 203 14.93 -0.60 -27.58
N ILE A 204 13.73 -0.02 -27.49
CA ILE A 204 12.53 -0.50 -28.20
C ILE A 204 12.71 -0.33 -29.70
N VAL A 205 13.19 0.82 -30.17
CA VAL A 205 13.40 1.11 -31.60
C VAL A 205 14.54 0.27 -32.17
N ALA A 206 15.70 0.24 -31.51
CA ALA A 206 16.85 -0.54 -31.95
C ALA A 206 16.57 -2.06 -31.85
N GLY A 207 15.93 -2.49 -30.77
CA GLY A 207 15.55 -3.89 -30.54
C GLY A 207 14.52 -4.38 -31.55
N SER A 208 13.47 -3.60 -31.84
CA SER A 208 12.48 -3.94 -32.87
C SER A 208 13.11 -4.02 -34.26
N TYR A 209 13.95 -3.05 -34.63
CA TYR A 209 14.70 -3.08 -35.89
C TYR A 209 15.55 -4.36 -36.02
N LEU A 210 16.29 -4.72 -34.98
CA LEU A 210 17.12 -5.92 -34.97
C LEU A 210 16.26 -7.19 -35.07
N CYS A 211 15.14 -7.22 -34.36
CA CYS A 211 14.24 -8.37 -34.33
C CYS A 211 13.58 -8.66 -35.69
N PHE A 212 13.13 -7.60 -36.39
CA PHE A 212 12.62 -7.72 -37.75
C PHE A 212 13.70 -8.19 -38.73
N LYS A 213 14.95 -7.80 -38.52
CA LYS A 213 16.08 -8.23 -39.37
C LYS A 213 16.48 -9.68 -39.13
N THR A 214 16.49 -10.14 -37.87
CA THR A 214 16.93 -11.49 -37.50
C THR A 214 15.81 -12.53 -37.49
N GLY A 215 14.56 -12.14 -37.75
CA GLY A 215 13.44 -13.08 -37.83
C GLY A 215 13.07 -13.74 -36.50
N TRP A 216 13.22 -13.04 -35.36
CA TRP A 216 12.76 -13.53 -34.05
C TRP A 216 13.34 -14.89 -33.60
N VAL A 217 14.62 -15.18 -33.86
CA VAL A 217 15.32 -16.45 -33.50
C VAL A 217 15.04 -16.94 -32.07
N GLY A 218 14.89 -16.02 -31.10
CA GLY A 218 14.59 -16.35 -29.70
C GLY A 218 13.19 -16.95 -29.44
N TYR A 219 12.30 -16.97 -30.42
CA TYR A 219 10.96 -17.59 -30.35
C TYR A 219 10.91 -18.97 -31.01
N GLU A 220 11.94 -19.35 -31.77
CA GLU A 220 12.06 -20.66 -32.42
C GLU A 220 12.81 -21.65 -31.51
N LEU A 221 12.17 -22.05 -30.40
CA LEU A 221 12.72 -23.11 -29.54
C LEU A 221 12.15 -24.48 -29.96
N PRO A 222 12.96 -25.57 -29.90
CA PRO A 222 12.50 -26.93 -30.15
C PRO A 222 11.32 -27.36 -29.25
N THR A 223 11.21 -26.74 -28.08
CA THR A 223 10.20 -26.98 -27.05
C THR A 223 8.92 -26.15 -27.23
N GLY A 224 8.85 -25.29 -28.27
CA GLY A 224 7.71 -24.41 -28.53
C GLY A 224 7.65 -23.15 -27.64
N TYR A 225 6.50 -22.45 -27.68
CA TYR A 225 6.31 -21.14 -27.01
C TYR A 225 6.25 -21.23 -25.48
N PHE A 226 5.88 -22.39 -24.93
CA PHE A 226 5.77 -22.65 -23.48
C PHE A 226 6.80 -23.70 -23.01
N PRO A 227 8.11 -23.39 -23.00
CA PRO A 227 9.15 -24.36 -22.62
C PRO A 227 9.00 -24.85 -21.18
N TYR A 228 8.53 -23.98 -20.29
CA TYR A 228 8.31 -24.26 -18.86
C TYR A 228 6.82 -24.49 -18.53
N GLY A 229 5.99 -24.70 -19.55
CA GLY A 229 4.54 -24.80 -19.40
C GLY A 229 3.87 -23.51 -18.93
N VAL A 230 2.57 -23.62 -18.64
CA VAL A 230 1.76 -22.51 -18.14
C VAL A 230 2.18 -22.12 -16.70
N ASP A 231 2.67 -23.08 -15.92
CA ASP A 231 3.12 -22.86 -14.55
C ASP A 231 4.37 -21.96 -14.49
N GLY A 232 5.35 -22.19 -15.37
CA GLY A 232 6.53 -21.34 -15.50
C GLY A 232 6.17 -19.90 -15.91
N MET A 233 5.22 -19.74 -16.84
CA MET A 233 4.68 -18.42 -17.21
C MET A 233 4.04 -17.70 -16.01
N LEU A 234 3.25 -18.39 -15.20
CA LEU A 234 2.55 -17.78 -14.07
C LEU A 234 3.47 -17.47 -12.89
N THR A 235 4.42 -18.35 -12.59
CA THR A 235 5.50 -18.10 -11.63
C THR A 235 6.37 -16.93 -12.08
N GLY A 236 6.68 -16.86 -13.37
CA GLY A 236 7.35 -15.73 -13.99
C GLY A 236 6.55 -14.43 -13.85
N SER A 237 5.22 -14.49 -13.98
CA SER A 237 4.31 -13.33 -13.80
C SER A 237 4.43 -12.72 -12.41
N ALA A 238 4.50 -13.55 -11.36
CA ALA A 238 4.64 -13.08 -9.98
C ALA A 238 6.01 -12.42 -9.72
N THR A 239 7.05 -12.88 -10.43
CA THR A 239 8.40 -12.31 -10.35
C THR A 239 8.49 -10.99 -11.13
N VAL A 240 8.00 -10.94 -12.37
CA VAL A 240 8.00 -9.71 -13.18
C VAL A 240 7.00 -8.67 -12.71
N PHE A 241 6.07 -9.03 -11.81
CA PHE A 241 5.25 -8.07 -11.08
C PHE A 241 6.10 -6.98 -10.41
N PHE A 242 7.32 -7.31 -9.99
CA PHE A 242 8.30 -6.34 -9.48
C PHE A 242 8.53 -5.15 -10.41
N ALA A 243 8.41 -5.33 -11.73
CA ALA A 243 8.57 -4.27 -12.73
C ALA A 243 7.41 -3.25 -12.78
N TYR A 244 6.28 -3.54 -12.12
CA TYR A 244 5.11 -2.67 -12.06
C TYR A 244 4.95 -1.97 -10.70
N ILE A 245 5.83 -2.27 -9.74
CA ILE A 245 5.80 -1.69 -8.39
C ILE A 245 6.38 -0.29 -8.45
N GLY A 246 5.66 0.71 -7.93
CA GLY A 246 6.16 2.09 -7.86
C GLY A 246 5.10 3.16 -8.05
N PHE A 247 3.96 2.89 -8.68
CA PHE A 247 2.90 3.90 -8.83
C PHE A 247 2.33 4.36 -7.47
N ASP A 248 2.35 3.48 -6.47
CA ASP A 248 1.90 3.68 -5.09
C ASP A 248 2.81 4.65 -4.31
N THR A 249 4.06 4.84 -4.75
CA THR A 249 5.00 5.81 -4.17
C THR A 249 4.44 7.23 -4.23
N VAL A 250 3.65 7.53 -5.27
CA VAL A 250 2.94 8.80 -5.46
C VAL A 250 1.91 9.01 -4.35
N ALA A 251 1.23 7.95 -3.88
CA ALA A 251 0.27 8.03 -2.78
C ALA A 251 0.97 8.44 -1.47
N SER A 252 2.17 7.92 -1.23
CA SER A 252 2.97 8.24 -0.03
C SER A 252 3.48 9.68 -0.01
N MET A 253 3.44 10.39 -1.15
CA MET A 253 3.82 11.82 -1.25
C MET A 253 2.63 12.78 -1.06
N ALA A 254 1.42 12.29 -0.79
CA ALA A 254 0.19 13.08 -0.82
C ALA A 254 0.23 14.38 0.00
N GLU A 255 0.92 14.39 1.16
CA GLU A 255 1.00 15.55 2.06
C GLU A 255 1.87 16.70 1.51
N GLU A 256 2.74 16.42 0.54
CA GLU A 256 3.65 17.41 -0.04
C GLU A 256 3.16 17.94 -1.40
N VAL A 257 2.03 17.43 -1.90
CA VAL A 257 1.42 17.83 -3.18
C VAL A 257 0.55 19.06 -2.98
N LYS A 258 0.60 20.01 -3.95
CA LYS A 258 -0.27 21.19 -3.92
C LYS A 258 -1.76 20.83 -4.04
N ASN A 259 -2.12 20.00 -5.03
CA ASN A 259 -3.49 19.57 -5.31
C ASN A 259 -3.65 18.03 -5.30
N PRO A 260 -3.52 17.37 -4.13
CA PRO A 260 -3.45 15.91 -4.05
C PRO A 260 -4.72 15.22 -4.58
N ARG A 261 -5.90 15.80 -4.37
CA ARG A 261 -7.18 15.18 -4.74
C ARG A 261 -7.36 14.96 -6.25
N ARG A 262 -6.77 15.83 -7.07
CA ARG A 262 -6.84 15.75 -8.53
C ARG A 262 -5.57 15.16 -9.13
N ASP A 263 -4.40 15.59 -8.64
CA ASP A 263 -3.12 15.23 -9.24
C ASP A 263 -2.75 13.77 -8.93
N LEU A 264 -3.03 13.25 -7.73
CA LEU A 264 -2.73 11.87 -7.35
C LEU A 264 -3.42 10.84 -8.25
N PRO A 265 -4.77 10.84 -8.40
CA PRO A 265 -5.44 9.82 -9.20
C PRO A 265 -5.02 9.88 -10.67
N LEU A 266 -4.91 11.08 -11.26
CA LEU A 266 -4.48 11.24 -12.65
C LEU A 266 -3.10 10.66 -12.91
N VAL A 267 -2.16 10.86 -11.97
CA VAL A 267 -0.81 10.32 -12.08
C VAL A 267 -0.80 8.81 -11.89
N MET A 268 -1.59 8.26 -10.95
CA MET A 268 -1.69 6.81 -10.74
C MET A 268 -2.27 6.09 -11.96
N GLU A 269 -3.33 6.62 -12.56
CA GLU A 269 -3.93 6.08 -13.79
C GLU A 269 -2.94 6.14 -14.95
N PHE A 270 -2.28 7.29 -15.14
CA PHE A 270 -1.32 7.50 -16.21
C PHE A 270 -0.07 6.60 -16.06
N ASN A 271 0.42 6.41 -14.83
CA ASN A 271 1.59 5.57 -14.57
C ASN A 271 1.27 4.08 -14.65
N GLY A 272 0.10 3.64 -14.16
CA GLY A 272 -0.33 2.24 -14.27
C GLY A 272 -0.42 1.77 -15.72
N LEU A 273 -0.78 2.66 -16.65
CA LEU A 273 -0.81 2.37 -18.09
C LEU A 273 0.56 2.52 -18.79
N ARG A 274 1.55 3.20 -18.18
CA ARG A 274 2.83 3.59 -18.81
C ARG A 274 4.09 3.04 -18.12
N ALA A 275 3.96 1.94 -17.38
CA ALA A 275 4.99 1.31 -16.55
C ALA A 275 6.16 0.64 -17.32
N VAL A 276 6.82 1.36 -18.22
CA VAL A 276 8.07 0.95 -18.89
C VAL A 276 8.90 2.23 -19.00
N MET A 277 10.03 2.44 -18.28
CA MET A 277 11.04 3.57 -18.25
C MET A 277 11.80 4.04 -16.92
N ALA A 278 12.83 3.37 -16.37
CA ALA A 278 13.82 3.83 -15.33
C ALA A 278 14.69 2.72 -14.70
N LEU A 279 15.82 3.07 -14.07
CA LEU A 279 16.63 2.21 -13.18
C LEU A 279 17.07 2.96 -11.94
N CYS A 280 17.76 4.09 -12.12
CA CYS A 280 18.25 4.91 -11.01
C CYS A 280 17.12 5.71 -10.33
N SER A 281 16.10 6.10 -11.09
CA SER A 281 14.91 6.71 -10.51
C SER A 281 14.13 5.74 -9.61
N ALA A 282 14.21 4.43 -9.83
CA ALA A 282 13.55 3.43 -8.99
C ALA A 282 14.15 3.44 -7.58
N LEU A 283 15.47 3.55 -7.48
CA LEU A 283 16.20 3.57 -6.22
C LEU A 283 15.77 4.75 -5.35
N MET A 284 15.76 5.96 -5.92
CA MET A 284 15.25 7.16 -5.25
C MET A 284 13.74 7.02 -4.97
N GLY A 285 12.97 6.45 -5.89
CA GLY A 285 11.54 6.19 -5.76
C GLY A 285 11.18 5.21 -4.64
N SER A 286 12.06 4.29 -4.26
CA SER A 286 11.88 3.39 -3.12
C SER A 286 12.37 4.01 -1.80
N ILE A 287 13.47 4.76 -1.81
CA ILE A 287 14.04 5.37 -0.59
C ILE A 287 13.24 6.61 -0.15
N LEU A 288 12.59 7.33 -1.06
CA LEU A 288 11.81 8.53 -0.72
C LEU A 288 10.54 8.21 0.12
N PRO A 289 9.63 7.28 -0.25
CA PRO A 289 8.40 7.02 0.50
C PRO A 289 8.64 6.46 1.91
N GLN A 290 9.69 5.65 2.07
CA GLN A 290 9.87 4.84 3.26
C GLN A 290 9.94 5.63 4.58
N PRO A 291 10.72 6.73 4.68
CA PRO A 291 10.76 7.55 5.88
C PRO A 291 9.42 8.23 6.20
N ARG A 292 8.56 8.45 5.19
CA ARG A 292 7.23 9.07 5.38
C ARG A 292 6.24 8.10 6.01
N ILE A 293 6.31 6.82 5.65
CA ILE A 293 5.48 5.79 6.27
C ILE A 293 5.95 5.55 7.71
N LEU A 294 7.28 5.52 7.96
CA LEU A 294 7.83 5.48 9.33
C LEU A 294 7.37 6.66 10.17
N MET A 295 7.41 7.88 9.60
CA MET A 295 6.92 9.09 10.25
C MET A 295 5.42 8.99 10.55
N ALA A 296 4.60 8.48 9.62
CA ALA A 296 3.17 8.30 9.84
C ALA A 296 2.88 7.30 10.98
N MET A 297 3.56 6.16 11.00
CA MET A 297 3.45 5.17 12.08
C MET A 297 3.95 5.69 13.43
N ALA A 298 5.02 6.50 13.44
CA ALA A 298 5.54 7.11 14.65
C ALA A 298 4.62 8.20 15.21
N ARG A 299 3.99 9.00 14.33
CA ARG A 299 2.94 9.98 14.70
C ARG A 299 1.73 9.28 15.35
N ASP A 300 1.41 8.07 14.90
CA ASP A 300 0.32 7.27 15.46
C ASP A 300 0.70 6.58 16.79
N GLY A 301 1.96 6.67 17.23
CA GLY A 301 2.48 6.08 18.47
C GLY A 301 2.89 4.60 18.35
N LEU A 302 2.77 4.01 17.16
CA LEU A 302 3.11 2.61 16.91
C LEU A 302 4.63 2.37 16.80
N LEU A 303 5.40 3.41 16.50
CA LEU A 303 6.87 3.42 16.50
C LEU A 303 7.43 4.45 17.50
N PRO A 304 8.71 4.35 17.88
CA PRO A 304 9.40 5.38 18.65
C PRO A 304 9.26 6.77 18.03
N SER A 305 8.98 7.78 18.88
CA SER A 305 8.87 9.19 18.48
C SER A 305 10.14 9.75 17.82
N TYR A 306 11.27 9.05 17.94
CA TYR A 306 12.49 9.32 17.18
C TYR A 306 12.27 9.44 15.67
N PHE A 307 11.34 8.65 15.10
CA PHE A 307 11.04 8.66 13.67
C PHE A 307 10.03 9.73 13.23
N SER A 308 9.34 10.40 14.15
CA SER A 308 8.39 11.46 13.81
C SER A 308 9.05 12.83 13.63
N TYR A 309 10.33 12.97 13.98
CA TYR A 309 11.08 14.22 13.87
C TYR A 309 11.36 14.59 12.41
N VAL A 310 10.96 15.80 11.99
CA VAL A 310 11.18 16.33 10.65
C VAL A 310 12.15 17.52 10.74
N ASN A 311 13.19 17.50 9.91
CA ASN A 311 14.15 18.61 9.89
C ASN A 311 13.51 19.87 9.27
N GLN A 312 13.61 21.00 9.96
CA GLN A 312 12.96 22.25 9.53
C GLN A 312 13.52 22.80 8.22
N ARG A 313 14.82 22.62 7.95
CA ARG A 313 15.46 23.13 6.71
C ARG A 313 15.13 22.30 5.48
N THR A 314 15.21 20.97 5.60
CA THR A 314 15.07 20.07 4.44
C THR A 314 13.64 19.53 4.27
N GLN A 315 12.78 19.66 5.29
CA GLN A 315 11.41 19.15 5.32
C GLN A 315 11.33 17.62 5.09
N VAL A 316 12.39 16.89 5.46
CA VAL A 316 12.51 15.43 5.36
C VAL A 316 12.74 14.83 6.76
N PRO A 317 12.16 13.67 7.09
CA PRO A 317 12.48 12.91 8.30
C PRO A 317 13.85 12.22 8.19
N ILE A 318 14.94 12.98 8.42
CA ILE A 318 16.34 12.55 8.25
C ILE A 318 16.65 11.27 9.02
N ASN A 319 16.19 11.16 10.26
CA ASN A 319 16.43 9.99 11.12
C ASN A 319 15.85 8.71 10.50
N GLY A 320 14.66 8.81 9.90
CA GLY A 320 14.05 7.74 9.13
C GLY A 320 14.92 7.39 7.93
N THR A 321 15.25 8.38 7.08
CA THR A 321 16.04 8.20 5.86
C THR A 321 17.39 7.52 6.11
N ILE A 322 18.14 7.94 7.13
CA ILE A 322 19.44 7.34 7.47
C ILE A 322 19.27 5.90 7.94
N THR A 323 18.33 5.65 8.86
CA THR A 323 18.09 4.30 9.41
C THR A 323 17.72 3.32 8.29
N THR A 324 16.82 3.75 7.40
CA THR A 324 16.36 2.92 6.28
C THR A 324 17.43 2.74 5.23
N GLY A 325 18.22 3.77 4.93
CA GLY A 325 19.35 3.70 4.01
C GLY A 325 20.43 2.73 4.50
N VAL A 326 20.74 2.72 5.79
CA VAL A 326 21.68 1.76 6.40
C VAL A 326 21.14 0.33 6.27
N CYS A 327 19.86 0.10 6.62
CA CYS A 327 19.25 -1.22 6.45
C CYS A 327 19.26 -1.68 4.99
N ALA A 328 18.93 -0.79 4.05
CA ALA A 328 18.98 -1.09 2.63
C ALA A 328 20.41 -1.37 2.14
N ALA A 329 21.42 -0.64 2.62
CA ALA A 329 22.81 -0.90 2.27
C ALA A 329 23.29 -2.28 2.76
N ILE A 330 22.86 -2.70 3.95
CA ILE A 330 23.16 -4.03 4.50
C ILE A 330 22.49 -5.13 3.67
N LEU A 331 21.21 -4.98 3.33
CA LEU A 331 20.50 -5.94 2.49
C LEU A 331 21.09 -6.01 1.07
N ALA A 332 21.41 -4.85 0.49
CA ALA A 332 22.15 -4.74 -0.75
C ALA A 332 23.56 -5.34 -0.64
N PHE A 333 24.16 -5.44 0.53
CA PHE A 333 25.47 -6.07 0.68
C PHE A 333 25.41 -7.59 0.74
N PHE A 334 24.35 -8.20 1.29
CA PHE A 334 24.28 -9.66 1.52
C PHE A 334 23.38 -10.44 0.56
N MET A 335 22.39 -9.82 -0.08
CA MET A 335 21.35 -10.56 -0.81
C MET A 335 21.37 -10.32 -2.33
N ASP A 336 20.99 -11.34 -3.09
CA ASP A 336 20.88 -11.28 -4.54
C ASP A 336 19.60 -10.61 -5.04
N VAL A 337 19.66 -10.04 -6.25
CA VAL A 337 18.56 -9.32 -6.91
C VAL A 337 17.28 -10.17 -7.02
N SER A 338 17.38 -11.44 -7.38
CA SER A 338 16.22 -12.33 -7.55
C SER A 338 15.52 -12.62 -6.22
N GLN A 339 16.29 -12.85 -5.16
CA GLN A 339 15.78 -13.09 -3.82
C GLN A 339 15.09 -11.84 -3.27
N LEU A 340 15.74 -10.67 -3.43
CA LEU A 340 15.19 -9.39 -3.02
C LEU A 340 13.90 -9.07 -3.81
N ALA A 341 13.90 -9.20 -5.14
CA ALA A 341 12.73 -8.93 -5.98
C ALA A 341 11.52 -9.77 -5.59
N GLY A 342 11.70 -11.07 -5.33
CA GLY A 342 10.61 -11.93 -4.85
C GLY A 342 10.02 -11.44 -3.52
N MET A 343 10.86 -11.00 -2.58
CA MET A 343 10.41 -10.49 -1.29
C MET A 343 9.63 -9.17 -1.42
N VAL A 344 10.06 -8.27 -2.31
CA VAL A 344 9.30 -7.05 -2.62
C VAL A 344 7.93 -7.41 -3.17
N SER A 345 7.85 -8.29 -4.17
CA SER A 345 6.58 -8.70 -4.76
C SER A 345 5.58 -9.23 -3.72
N VAL A 346 6.03 -10.04 -2.74
CA VAL A 346 5.15 -10.51 -1.65
C VAL A 346 4.59 -9.33 -0.85
N GLY A 347 5.45 -8.41 -0.40
CA GLY A 347 5.06 -7.24 0.39
C GLY A 347 4.03 -6.36 -0.34
N THR A 348 4.30 -6.05 -1.60
CA THR A 348 3.43 -5.20 -2.43
C THR A 348 2.12 -5.87 -2.76
N LEU A 349 2.11 -7.16 -3.12
CA LEU A 349 0.88 -7.90 -3.40
C LEU A 349 -0.02 -7.97 -2.16
N VAL A 350 0.56 -8.14 -0.97
CA VAL A 350 -0.17 -8.04 0.32
C VAL A 350 -0.71 -6.63 0.51
N ALA A 351 0.07 -5.57 0.27
CA ALA A 351 -0.43 -4.21 0.37
C ALA A 351 -1.57 -3.91 -0.63
N PHE A 352 -1.46 -4.37 -1.88
CA PHE A 352 -2.43 -4.13 -2.94
C PHE A 352 -3.74 -4.88 -2.72
N THR A 353 -3.68 -6.14 -2.28
CA THR A 353 -4.88 -6.89 -1.85
C THR A 353 -5.59 -6.16 -0.71
N MET A 354 -4.85 -5.64 0.27
CA MET A 354 -5.44 -4.89 1.37
C MET A 354 -6.06 -3.55 0.96
N VAL A 355 -5.49 -2.87 -0.03
CA VAL A 355 -6.10 -1.66 -0.60
C VAL A 355 -7.40 -1.97 -1.34
N ALA A 356 -7.44 -3.04 -2.13
CA ALA A 356 -8.68 -3.47 -2.79
C ALA A 356 -9.77 -3.86 -1.76
N ILE A 357 -9.40 -4.54 -0.67
CA ILE A 357 -10.31 -4.84 0.45
C ILE A 357 -10.79 -3.55 1.14
N SER A 358 -9.87 -2.61 1.40
CA SER A 358 -10.18 -1.33 2.03
C SER A 358 -11.17 -0.51 1.18
N LEU A 359 -11.02 -0.53 -0.15
CA LEU A 359 -11.96 0.10 -1.07
C LEU A 359 -13.37 -0.50 -0.97
N LEU A 360 -13.50 -1.84 -0.95
CA LEU A 360 -14.79 -2.51 -0.75
C LEU A 360 -15.41 -2.13 0.60
N ILE A 361 -14.61 -2.09 1.66
CA ILE A 361 -15.07 -1.70 3.00
C ILE A 361 -15.56 -0.25 3.02
N VAL A 362 -14.86 0.68 2.36
CA VAL A 362 -15.27 2.09 2.24
C VAL A 362 -16.58 2.25 1.48
N ARG A 363 -16.83 1.42 0.47
CA ARG A 363 -18.04 1.52 -0.38
C ARG A 363 -19.28 0.89 0.25
N TYR A 364 -19.11 -0.12 1.10
CA TYR A 364 -20.22 -0.94 1.59
C TYR A 364 -20.40 -0.99 3.12
N VAL A 365 -19.35 -0.71 3.91
CA VAL A 365 -19.35 -0.94 5.37
C VAL A 365 -19.15 0.36 6.18
N VAL A 366 -18.30 1.28 5.74
CA VAL A 366 -17.92 2.49 6.50
C VAL A 366 -18.75 3.69 6.05
N PRO A 367 -19.73 4.13 6.88
CA PRO A 367 -19.49 5.34 7.68
C PRO A 367 -20.07 5.30 9.11
N PRO A 368 -19.24 5.28 10.17
CA PRO A 368 -19.65 5.72 11.50
C PRO A 368 -19.13 7.14 11.74
N ASP A 369 -20.06 8.09 11.71
CA ASP A 369 -19.86 9.42 12.24
C ASP A 369 -19.70 9.35 13.78
N GLU A 370 -18.53 8.98 14.30
CA GLU A 370 -18.22 9.03 15.74
C GLU A 370 -16.95 9.86 15.99
N VAL A 371 -17.06 11.18 16.13
CA VAL A 371 -15.86 12.03 16.31
C VAL A 371 -15.29 11.79 17.71
N PRO A 372 -13.95 11.78 17.89
CA PRO A 372 -13.37 11.81 19.23
C PRO A 372 -13.93 12.99 20.04
N LEU A 373 -14.31 12.74 21.29
CA LEU A 373 -14.76 13.81 22.17
C LEU A 373 -13.59 14.81 22.37
N PRO A 374 -13.76 16.12 22.11
CA PRO A 374 -12.73 17.11 22.37
C PRO A 374 -12.21 17.02 23.80
N SER A 375 -10.89 17.13 24.00
CA SER A 375 -10.24 17.06 25.31
C SER A 375 -10.82 18.07 26.32
N SER A 376 -11.30 19.23 25.86
CA SER A 376 -12.00 20.22 26.69
C SER A 376 -13.33 19.75 27.28
N LEU A 377 -14.07 18.88 26.57
CA LEU A 377 -15.30 18.25 27.07
C LEU A 377 -15.01 17.03 27.96
N GLN A 378 -13.83 16.41 27.78
CA GLN A 378 -13.37 15.29 28.60
C GLN A 378 -12.91 15.75 29.98
N GLU A 379 -12.25 16.91 30.08
CA GLU A 379 -11.95 17.57 31.36
C GLU A 379 -13.22 18.02 32.09
N ASN A 380 -14.17 18.66 31.39
CA ASN A 380 -15.43 19.11 32.00
C ASN A 380 -16.35 17.96 32.45
N SER A 381 -16.27 16.79 31.81
CA SER A 381 -17.04 15.61 32.22
C SER A 381 -16.46 14.94 33.47
N SER A 382 -15.15 15.06 33.72
CA SER A 382 -14.52 14.46 34.90
C SER A 382 -14.91 15.11 36.22
N SER A 383 -15.38 16.37 36.20
CA SER A 383 -15.86 17.09 37.39
C SER A 383 -17.36 16.91 37.67
N HIS A 384 -18.18 16.60 36.66
CA HIS A 384 -19.65 16.48 36.81
C HIS A 384 -20.22 15.06 36.75
N LEU A 385 -19.44 14.06 36.32
CA LEU A 385 -19.90 12.67 36.20
C LEU A 385 -19.68 11.83 37.49
N GLY A 386 -19.54 12.49 38.65
CA GLY A 386 -19.38 11.84 39.96
C GLY A 386 -20.68 11.65 40.75
N THR A 387 -21.76 12.36 40.42
CA THR A 387 -22.92 12.49 41.33
C THR A 387 -24.30 12.21 40.74
N SER A 388 -24.47 12.01 39.43
CA SER A 388 -25.81 11.87 38.82
C SER A 388 -26.19 10.48 38.29
N ILE A 389 -25.56 9.40 38.77
CA ILE A 389 -25.93 8.03 38.36
C ILE A 389 -26.95 7.36 39.31
N ARG A 390 -27.33 7.97 40.44
CA ARG A 390 -28.13 7.27 41.47
C ARG A 390 -29.63 7.61 41.58
N SER A 391 -30.25 8.36 40.68
CA SER A 391 -31.69 8.66 40.85
C SER A 391 -32.37 9.08 39.57
N LYS A 392 -33.14 8.16 38.95
CA LYS A 392 -34.61 8.29 38.74
C LYS A 392 -35.13 7.28 37.71
N GLN A 393 -36.02 6.42 38.17
CA GLN A 393 -37.04 5.72 37.37
C GLN A 393 -38.02 6.73 36.73
N PRO A 394 -38.72 6.35 35.65
CA PRO A 394 -39.54 7.28 34.88
C PRO A 394 -40.89 7.51 35.58
N LEU A 395 -41.17 8.77 35.96
CA LEU A 395 -42.51 9.19 36.35
C LEU A 395 -43.22 9.79 35.15
N LEU A 396 -44.30 9.10 34.79
CA LEU A 396 -45.32 9.44 33.81
C LEU A 396 -45.99 10.78 34.21
N GLY A 397 -45.92 11.78 33.33
CA GLY A 397 -46.62 13.07 33.50
C GLY A 397 -47.13 13.55 32.16
N LYS A 398 -48.45 13.48 31.96
CA LYS A 398 -49.19 13.99 30.81
C LYS A 398 -48.94 15.48 30.58
N VAL A 399 -48.60 15.85 29.35
CA VAL A 399 -49.00 17.13 28.75
C VAL A 399 -49.46 16.80 27.32
N ASP A 400 -50.76 16.92 27.08
CA ASP A 400 -51.33 16.99 25.74
C ASP A 400 -51.00 18.37 25.18
N ASP A 401 -50.45 18.42 23.96
CA ASP A 401 -51.04 19.27 22.93
C ASP A 401 -50.70 18.71 21.55
N SER A 402 -51.77 18.38 20.85
CA SER A 402 -51.87 17.96 19.46
C SER A 402 -51.30 18.99 18.49
N VAL A 403 -50.62 18.53 17.43
CA VAL A 403 -50.84 18.90 16.01
C VAL A 403 -49.73 18.29 15.13
N VAL A 404 -50.18 17.36 14.28
CA VAL A 404 -49.67 17.00 12.93
C VAL A 404 -48.42 16.12 12.80
N ASP A 405 -48.69 15.01 12.10
CA ASP A 405 -47.87 14.02 11.39
C ASP A 405 -47.18 12.86 12.14
N LYS A 406 -47.75 11.68 11.85
CA LYS A 406 -47.18 10.34 12.04
C LYS A 406 -45.81 10.23 11.36
N GLU A 407 -44.74 10.53 12.09
CA GLU A 407 -43.40 10.12 11.70
C GLU A 407 -43.12 8.69 12.21
N ASN A 408 -43.43 7.70 11.36
CA ASN A 408 -43.03 6.32 11.62
C ASN A 408 -41.49 6.18 11.49
N ALA A 409 -40.84 6.07 12.65
CA ALA A 409 -39.66 5.25 12.93
C ALA A 409 -38.28 5.66 12.35
N PRO A 410 -37.58 6.65 12.97
CA PRO A 410 -36.12 6.80 12.83
C PRO A 410 -35.35 5.53 13.28
N GLY A 411 -35.91 4.71 14.18
CA GLY A 411 -35.29 3.48 14.67
C GLY A 411 -35.22 2.33 13.65
N SER A 412 -36.23 2.20 12.78
CA SER A 412 -36.29 1.13 11.75
C SER A 412 -35.22 1.33 10.68
N TRP A 413 -35.07 2.58 10.21
CA TRP A 413 -34.13 2.95 9.16
C TRP A 413 -32.66 2.81 9.62
N VAL A 414 -32.36 3.22 10.85
CA VAL A 414 -31.03 3.07 11.47
C VAL A 414 -30.67 1.60 11.71
N LEU A 415 -31.62 0.78 12.19
CA LEU A 415 -31.40 -0.64 12.41
C LEU A 415 -31.17 -1.40 11.08
N ASN A 416 -31.93 -1.06 10.04
CA ASN A 416 -31.78 -1.64 8.70
C ASN A 416 -30.41 -1.30 8.09
N LYS A 417 -29.94 -0.05 8.22
CA LYS A 417 -28.62 0.39 7.76
C LYS A 417 -27.48 -0.34 8.49
N LYS A 418 -27.60 -0.56 9.81
CA LYS A 418 -26.62 -1.31 10.60
C LYS A 418 -26.58 -2.79 10.20
N ASN A 419 -27.72 -3.41 9.95
CA ASN A 419 -27.82 -4.79 9.50
C ASN A 419 -27.27 -4.96 8.07
N ARG A 420 -27.56 -4.03 7.16
CA ARG A 420 -26.97 -3.97 5.81
C ARG A 420 -25.44 -3.93 5.85
N ARG A 421 -24.86 -3.06 6.68
CA ARG A 421 -23.38 -2.96 6.84
C ARG A 421 -22.75 -4.22 7.39
N LYS A 422 -23.40 -4.87 8.37
CA LYS A 422 -22.94 -6.17 8.88
C LYS A 422 -22.97 -7.21 7.76
N PHE A 423 -24.07 -7.29 7.02
CA PHE A 423 -24.22 -8.25 5.92
C PHE A 423 -23.18 -8.02 4.81
N ALA A 424 -22.95 -6.75 4.43
CA ALA A 424 -21.88 -6.38 3.51
C ALA A 424 -20.48 -6.80 4.02
N GLY A 425 -20.16 -6.55 5.30
CA GLY A 425 -18.88 -6.96 5.88
C GLY A 425 -18.66 -8.48 5.86
N TRP A 426 -19.71 -9.26 6.17
CA TRP A 426 -19.65 -10.72 6.06
C TRP A 426 -19.49 -11.18 4.61
N SER A 427 -20.18 -10.53 3.67
CA SER A 427 -20.05 -10.81 2.24
C SER A 427 -18.62 -10.57 1.74
N ILE A 428 -18.00 -9.44 2.08
CA ILE A 428 -16.59 -9.15 1.75
C ILE A 428 -15.66 -10.23 2.31
N MET A 429 -15.87 -10.66 3.56
CA MET A 429 -15.07 -11.73 4.18
C MET A 429 -15.22 -13.05 3.41
N PHE A 430 -16.44 -13.45 3.06
CA PHE A 430 -16.66 -14.67 2.26
C PHE A 430 -16.05 -14.58 0.87
N THR A 431 -16.11 -13.43 0.21
CA THR A 431 -15.44 -13.22 -1.07
C THR A 431 -13.92 -13.34 -0.95
N CYS A 432 -13.31 -12.79 0.11
CA CYS A 432 -11.87 -12.92 0.35
C CYS A 432 -11.46 -14.38 0.60
N ILE A 433 -12.23 -15.12 1.40
CA ILE A 433 -12.01 -16.55 1.66
C ILE A 433 -12.19 -17.37 0.38
N GLY A 434 -13.23 -17.08 -0.41
CA GLY A 434 -13.47 -17.71 -1.71
C GLY A 434 -12.30 -17.50 -2.67
N ASN A 435 -11.80 -16.26 -2.78
CA ASN A 435 -10.63 -15.93 -3.60
C ASN A 435 -9.37 -16.68 -3.14
N PHE A 436 -9.12 -16.76 -1.83
CA PHE A 436 -7.96 -17.50 -1.31
C PHE A 436 -8.06 -18.99 -1.61
N LEU A 437 -9.21 -19.62 -1.34
CA LEU A 437 -9.45 -21.04 -1.63
C LEU A 437 -9.32 -21.35 -3.12
N LEU A 438 -9.88 -20.49 -3.98
CA LEU A 438 -9.81 -20.64 -5.42
C LEU A 438 -8.37 -20.50 -5.93
N SER A 439 -7.63 -19.51 -5.44
CA SER A 439 -6.22 -19.27 -5.80
C SER A 439 -5.33 -20.43 -5.36
N TYR A 440 -5.53 -20.91 -4.13
CA TYR A 440 -4.81 -22.06 -3.60
C TYR A 440 -5.10 -23.33 -4.39
N ALA A 441 -6.38 -23.65 -4.66
CA ALA A 441 -6.77 -24.81 -5.44
C ALA A 441 -6.26 -24.75 -6.90
N ALA A 442 -6.20 -23.55 -7.48
CA ALA A 442 -5.67 -23.34 -8.82
C ALA A 442 -4.15 -23.61 -8.88
N SER A 443 -3.39 -23.23 -7.85
CA SER A 443 -1.94 -23.39 -7.77
C SER A 443 -1.49 -24.77 -7.27
N SER A 444 -2.22 -25.40 -6.34
CA SER A 444 -1.81 -26.67 -5.73
C SER A 444 -2.06 -27.88 -6.65
N PHE A 445 -1.06 -28.28 -7.44
CA PHE A 445 -1.10 -29.53 -8.23
C PHE A 445 -0.80 -30.80 -7.41
N LEU A 446 -0.31 -30.66 -6.17
CA LEU A 446 -0.01 -31.79 -5.27
C LEU A 446 -1.25 -32.44 -4.65
N LEU A 447 -2.41 -31.79 -4.70
CA LEU A 447 -3.64 -32.35 -4.13
C LEU A 447 -4.26 -33.37 -5.11
N PRO A 448 -4.82 -34.49 -4.59
CA PRO A 448 -5.56 -35.42 -5.43
C PRO A 448 -6.71 -34.70 -6.15
N GLY A 449 -6.93 -35.04 -7.42
CA GLY A 449 -7.82 -34.28 -8.32
C GLY A 449 -9.21 -34.00 -7.73
N LEU A 450 -9.80 -34.97 -7.02
CA LEU A 450 -11.11 -34.82 -6.37
C LEU A 450 -11.13 -33.67 -5.35
N LEU A 451 -10.09 -33.57 -4.51
CA LEU A 451 -9.99 -32.54 -3.48
C LEU A 451 -9.76 -31.17 -4.11
N ARG A 452 -8.96 -31.11 -5.19
CA ARG A 452 -8.72 -29.88 -5.95
C ARG A 452 -10.00 -29.34 -6.60
N TYR A 453 -10.78 -30.20 -7.28
CA TYR A 453 -12.04 -29.81 -7.89
C TYR A 453 -13.09 -29.39 -6.85
N SER A 454 -13.13 -30.08 -5.70
CA SER A 454 -14.01 -29.70 -4.59
C SER A 454 -13.65 -28.32 -4.01
N LEU A 455 -12.37 -28.06 -3.74
CA LEU A 455 -11.91 -26.77 -3.24
C LEU A 455 -12.14 -25.63 -4.26
N CYS A 456 -11.93 -25.90 -5.55
CA CYS A 456 -12.22 -24.95 -6.63
C CYS A 456 -13.73 -24.64 -6.70
N GLY A 457 -14.59 -25.67 -6.60
CA GLY A 457 -16.04 -25.51 -6.59
C GLY A 457 -16.55 -24.73 -5.38
N VAL A 458 -16.05 -25.04 -4.18
CA VAL A 458 -16.41 -24.33 -2.94
C VAL A 458 -15.90 -22.88 -2.97
N GLY A 459 -14.65 -22.66 -3.38
CA GLY A 459 -14.08 -21.32 -3.52
C GLY A 459 -14.82 -20.47 -4.55
N GLY A 460 -15.12 -21.04 -5.71
CA GLY A 460 -15.91 -20.40 -6.77
C GLY A 460 -17.33 -20.07 -6.33
N LEU A 461 -17.99 -20.97 -5.59
CA LEU A 461 -19.33 -20.73 -5.04
C LEU A 461 -19.31 -19.56 -4.03
N PHE A 462 -18.36 -19.53 -3.09
CA PHE A 462 -18.26 -18.42 -2.14
C PHE A 462 -17.96 -17.08 -2.82
N LEU A 463 -17.10 -17.08 -3.84
CA LEU A 463 -16.81 -15.89 -4.65
C LEU A 463 -18.08 -15.40 -5.35
N LEU A 464 -18.80 -16.30 -6.03
CA LEU A 464 -20.00 -15.98 -6.80
C LEU A 464 -21.13 -15.49 -5.88
N VAL A 465 -21.39 -16.17 -4.77
CA VAL A 465 -22.40 -15.76 -3.78
C VAL A 465 -22.03 -14.39 -3.18
N GLY A 466 -20.78 -14.19 -2.78
CA GLY A 466 -20.32 -12.91 -2.25
C GLY A 466 -20.44 -11.77 -3.28
N LEU A 467 -20.09 -12.04 -4.55
CA LEU A 467 -20.23 -11.08 -5.64
C LEU A 467 -21.70 -10.72 -5.90
N ILE A 468 -22.60 -11.70 -5.98
CA ILE A 468 -24.05 -11.45 -6.14
C ILE A 468 -24.55 -10.59 -4.99
N VAL A 469 -24.21 -10.94 -3.75
CA VAL A 469 -24.63 -10.17 -2.58
C VAL A 469 -24.12 -8.73 -2.64
N LEU A 470 -22.85 -8.50 -3.01
CA LEU A 470 -22.30 -7.14 -3.14
C LEU A 470 -22.89 -6.35 -4.30
N ILE A 471 -23.35 -7.00 -5.36
CA ILE A 471 -24.08 -6.35 -6.46
C ILE A 471 -25.50 -6.00 -6.03
N CYS A 472 -26.16 -6.87 -5.26
CA CYS A 472 -27.51 -6.65 -4.78
C CYS A 472 -27.61 -5.60 -3.66
N ILE A 473 -26.53 -5.36 -2.92
CA ILE A 473 -26.47 -4.30 -1.92
C ILE A 473 -26.22 -2.96 -2.64
N ASP A 474 -27.12 -1.99 -2.46
CA ASP A 474 -26.91 -0.63 -2.95
C ASP A 474 -25.54 -0.10 -2.50
N GLN A 475 -24.80 0.55 -3.38
CA GLN A 475 -23.55 1.22 -2.99
C GLN A 475 -23.89 2.49 -2.22
N ASP A 476 -23.19 2.74 -1.11
CA ASP A 476 -23.28 4.06 -0.50
C ASP A 476 -22.58 5.03 -1.47
N ASP A 477 -23.37 5.90 -2.12
CA ASP A 477 -22.86 6.94 -2.99
C ASP A 477 -21.92 7.84 -2.16
N ALA A 478 -20.63 7.60 -2.33
CA ALA A 478 -19.57 8.29 -1.62
C ALA A 478 -19.60 9.83 -1.82
N ARG A 479 -20.40 10.31 -2.78
CA ARG A 479 -20.70 11.73 -2.99
C ARG A 479 -21.36 12.41 -1.79
N HIS A 480 -22.19 11.69 -1.01
CA HIS A 480 -23.02 12.34 0.01
C HIS A 480 -22.43 12.32 1.43
N SER A 481 -21.51 11.40 1.76
CA SER A 481 -21.06 11.23 3.15
C SER A 481 -19.83 12.06 3.56
N PHE A 482 -19.08 12.63 2.61
CA PHE A 482 -17.82 13.35 2.91
C PHE A 482 -17.74 14.77 2.30
N GLY A 483 -18.88 15.34 1.88
CA GLY A 483 -19.06 16.77 1.66
C GLY A 483 -18.29 17.43 0.50
N HIS A 484 -17.55 16.69 -0.32
CA HIS A 484 -16.77 17.28 -1.42
C HIS A 484 -16.94 16.52 -2.74
N SER A 485 -17.40 17.26 -3.76
CA SER A 485 -17.44 16.83 -5.16
C SER A 485 -16.04 16.97 -5.80
N GLY A 486 -15.54 15.92 -6.47
CA GLY A 486 -14.39 16.07 -7.39
C GLY A 486 -13.19 15.10 -7.25
N GLY A 487 -13.34 13.92 -6.67
CA GLY A 487 -12.31 12.87 -6.68
C GLY A 487 -12.53 11.79 -7.75
N PHE A 488 -11.48 11.05 -8.10
CA PHE A 488 -11.59 9.89 -8.99
C PHE A 488 -12.43 8.79 -8.35
N ILE A 489 -13.26 8.13 -9.16
CA ILE A 489 -14.10 7.01 -8.76
C ILE A 489 -13.66 5.79 -9.56
N CYS A 490 -13.29 4.73 -8.85
CA CYS A 490 -12.95 3.45 -9.42
C CYS A 490 -14.16 2.91 -10.20
N PRO A 491 -13.99 2.55 -11.49
CA PRO A 491 -15.06 1.98 -12.29
C PRO A 491 -15.36 0.54 -11.85
N PHE A 492 -16.56 0.05 -12.17
CA PHE A 492 -16.96 -1.36 -12.02
C PHE A 492 -16.79 -1.97 -10.61
N VAL A 493 -16.95 -1.18 -9.54
CA VAL A 493 -17.09 -1.72 -8.17
C VAL A 493 -18.43 -2.46 -8.09
N PRO A 494 -18.52 -3.67 -7.50
CA PRO A 494 -17.50 -4.40 -6.72
C PRO A 494 -16.61 -5.35 -7.55
N LEU A 495 -16.89 -5.56 -8.84
CA LEU A 495 -16.18 -6.53 -9.68
C LEU A 495 -14.68 -6.24 -9.78
N LEU A 496 -14.30 -4.99 -10.05
CA LEU A 496 -12.90 -4.60 -10.25
C LEU A 496 -12.02 -4.92 -9.02
N PRO A 497 -12.37 -4.52 -7.79
CA PRO A 497 -11.60 -4.90 -6.60
C PRO A 497 -11.57 -6.41 -6.33
N ILE A 498 -12.65 -7.14 -6.63
CA ILE A 498 -12.70 -8.60 -6.41
C ILE A 498 -11.75 -9.33 -7.37
N VAL A 499 -11.74 -8.94 -8.65
CA VAL A 499 -10.80 -9.48 -9.65
C VAL A 499 -9.36 -9.11 -9.29
N CYS A 500 -9.13 -7.88 -8.80
CA CYS A 500 -7.83 -7.45 -8.29
C CYS A 500 -7.33 -8.35 -7.15
N ILE A 501 -8.17 -8.61 -6.13
CA ILE A 501 -7.82 -9.51 -5.01
C ILE A 501 -7.52 -10.91 -5.53
N LEU A 502 -8.31 -11.42 -6.49
CA LEU A 502 -8.12 -12.77 -7.04
C LEU A 502 -6.77 -12.91 -7.74
N ILE A 503 -6.42 -12.00 -8.66
CA ILE A 503 -5.15 -12.07 -9.40
C ILE A 503 -3.98 -11.86 -8.43
N ASN A 504 -4.06 -10.90 -7.51
CA ASN A 504 -2.98 -10.66 -6.58
C ASN A 504 -2.75 -11.84 -5.63
N MET A 505 -3.82 -12.46 -5.11
CA MET A 505 -3.72 -13.68 -4.30
C MET A 505 -3.13 -14.84 -5.10
N TYR A 506 -3.51 -14.97 -6.37
CA TYR A 506 -2.96 -16.00 -7.24
C TYR A 506 -1.45 -15.83 -7.46
N LEU A 507 -1.00 -14.62 -7.79
CA LEU A 507 0.44 -14.32 -7.92
C LEU A 507 1.18 -14.55 -6.60
N LEU A 508 0.55 -14.22 -5.47
CA LEU A 508 1.12 -14.41 -4.14
C LEU A 508 1.38 -15.89 -3.80
N VAL A 509 0.45 -16.78 -4.17
CA VAL A 509 0.57 -18.22 -3.93
C VAL A 509 1.65 -18.86 -4.81
N ASN A 510 1.86 -18.35 -6.04
CA ASN A 510 2.87 -18.86 -6.96
C ASN A 510 4.30 -18.34 -6.69
N LEU A 511 4.51 -17.54 -5.65
CA LEU A 511 5.86 -17.14 -5.23
C LEU A 511 6.55 -18.30 -4.50
N GLY A 512 7.83 -18.50 -4.79
CA GLY A 512 8.60 -19.63 -4.26
C GLY A 512 8.59 -19.72 -2.72
N ALA A 513 8.58 -20.95 -2.20
CA ALA A 513 8.52 -21.21 -0.75
C ALA A 513 9.66 -20.54 0.04
N ALA A 514 10.86 -20.44 -0.55
CA ALA A 514 11.99 -19.74 0.06
C ALA A 514 11.70 -18.24 0.27
N THR A 515 11.01 -17.60 -0.67
CA THR A 515 10.60 -16.19 -0.58
C THR A 515 9.61 -16.01 0.58
N TRP A 516 8.62 -16.88 0.66
CA TRP A 516 7.64 -16.88 1.75
C TRP A 516 8.27 -17.13 3.12
N ALA A 517 9.26 -18.03 3.22
CA ALA A 517 9.99 -18.26 4.45
C ALA A 517 10.70 -16.98 4.94
N ARG A 518 11.43 -16.29 4.06
CA ARG A 518 12.13 -15.04 4.40
C ARG A 518 11.17 -13.93 4.82
N VAL A 519 10.08 -13.73 4.08
CA VAL A 519 9.08 -12.69 4.40
C VAL A 519 8.34 -13.01 5.70
N SER A 520 8.03 -14.29 5.95
CA SER A 520 7.35 -14.72 7.18
C SER A 520 8.19 -14.44 8.43
N VAL A 521 9.52 -14.61 8.36
CA VAL A 521 10.43 -14.23 9.45
C VAL A 521 10.34 -12.72 9.75
N TRP A 522 10.30 -11.89 8.71
CA TRP A 522 10.15 -10.44 8.88
C TRP A 522 8.78 -10.04 9.45
N LEU A 523 7.70 -10.64 8.95
CA LEU A 523 6.34 -10.37 9.45
C LEU A 523 6.20 -10.82 10.90
N PHE A 524 6.79 -11.95 11.28
CA PHE A 524 6.83 -12.43 12.65
C PHE A 524 7.54 -11.44 13.58
N LEU A 525 8.68 -10.89 13.16
CA LEU A 525 9.36 -9.82 13.89
C LEU A 525 8.44 -8.60 14.08
N GLY A 526 7.67 -8.23 13.06
CA GLY A 526 6.69 -7.15 13.13
C GLY A 526 5.60 -7.41 14.18
N VAL A 527 5.09 -8.65 14.27
CA VAL A 527 4.12 -9.05 15.30
C VAL A 527 4.72 -8.91 16.71
N VAL A 528 5.98 -9.34 16.88
CA VAL A 528 6.71 -9.21 18.15
C VAL A 528 6.82 -7.74 18.56
N VAL A 529 7.29 -6.87 17.65
CA VAL A 529 7.42 -5.43 17.92
C VAL A 529 6.07 -4.79 18.29
N TYR A 530 4.98 -5.18 17.63
CA TYR A 530 3.64 -4.68 17.95
C TYR A 530 3.19 -5.07 19.37
N ILE A 531 3.39 -6.33 19.75
CA ILE A 531 2.96 -6.86 21.05
C ILE A 531 3.69 -6.15 22.20
N PHE A 532 5.01 -5.94 22.04
CA PHE A 532 5.83 -5.35 23.10
C PHE A 532 5.77 -3.82 23.15
N TYR A 533 5.79 -3.16 21.99
CA TYR A 533 5.86 -1.69 21.89
C TYR A 533 4.55 -1.07 21.40
N GLY A 534 4.11 -1.42 20.19
CA GLY A 534 3.02 -0.73 19.49
C GLY A 534 1.71 -0.71 20.28
N ARG A 535 1.34 -1.84 20.89
CA ARG A 535 0.10 -1.99 21.66
C ARG A 535 0.04 -1.10 22.91
N ARG A 536 1.19 -0.82 23.54
CA ARG A 536 1.25 0.00 24.76
C ARG A 536 1.28 1.49 24.47
N ASN A 537 1.85 1.88 23.32
CA ASN A 537 2.13 3.26 22.97
C ASN A 537 1.20 3.86 21.91
N SER A 538 0.21 3.09 21.42
CA SER A 538 -0.78 3.56 20.45
C SER A 538 -1.53 4.80 20.95
N SER A 539 -1.57 5.82 20.11
CA SER A 539 -2.29 7.08 20.37
C SER A 539 -3.80 6.89 20.59
N LEU A 540 -4.39 5.82 20.07
CA LEU A 540 -5.81 5.49 20.22
C LEU A 540 -6.13 4.73 21.52
N VAL A 541 -5.16 4.58 22.45
CA VAL A 541 -5.38 3.88 23.72
C VAL A 541 -6.43 4.57 24.60
N ASN A 542 -6.46 5.91 24.60
CA ASN A 542 -7.33 6.72 25.46
C ASN A 542 -8.44 7.47 24.71
N ALA A 543 -8.60 7.23 23.40
CA ALA A 543 -9.61 7.92 22.60
C ALA A 543 -11.03 7.46 22.98
N VAL A 544 -11.85 8.37 23.50
CA VAL A 544 -13.28 8.14 23.77
C VAL A 544 -14.07 8.58 22.53
N TYR A 545 -14.67 7.62 21.85
CA TYR A 545 -15.47 7.84 20.66
C TYR A 545 -16.92 8.17 21.04
N VAL A 546 -17.48 9.21 20.44
CA VAL A 546 -18.87 9.62 20.65
C VAL A 546 -19.52 9.86 19.29
N SER A 547 -20.74 9.34 19.09
CA SER A 547 -21.50 9.55 17.85
C SER A 547 -21.70 11.04 17.57
N THR A 548 -21.57 11.47 16.31
CA THR A 548 -21.79 12.87 15.88
C THR A 548 -23.14 13.41 16.31
N ALA A 549 -24.19 12.58 16.28
CA ALA A 549 -25.51 12.97 16.76
C ALA A 549 -25.47 13.34 18.25
N HIS A 550 -24.71 12.57 19.04
CA HIS A 550 -24.52 12.81 20.46
C HIS A 550 -23.56 13.98 20.73
N LEU A 551 -22.55 14.19 19.89
CA LEU A 551 -21.67 15.36 19.95
C LEU A 551 -22.36 16.66 19.53
N GLN A 552 -23.26 16.62 18.57
CA GLN A 552 -24.13 17.75 18.22
C GLN A 552 -25.08 18.06 19.36
N GLU A 553 -25.63 17.03 20.03
CA GLU A 553 -26.44 17.20 21.23
C GLU A 553 -25.63 17.78 22.40
N ILE A 554 -24.40 17.30 22.62
CA ILE A 554 -23.47 17.87 23.61
C ILE A 554 -23.13 19.33 23.26
N ARG A 555 -22.87 19.63 21.99
CA ARG A 555 -22.57 21.00 21.54
C ARG A 555 -23.79 21.92 21.68
N ARG A 556 -25.00 21.39 21.45
CA ARG A 556 -26.27 22.12 21.61
C ARG A 556 -26.57 22.40 23.09
N THR A 557 -26.37 21.42 23.95
CA THR A 557 -26.54 21.57 25.41
C THR A 557 -25.46 22.45 26.03
N SER A 558 -24.21 22.38 25.58
CA SER A 558 -23.14 23.28 26.03
C SER A 558 -23.32 24.71 25.52
N GLY A 559 -23.89 24.91 24.33
CA GLY A 559 -24.17 26.23 23.77
C GLY A 559 -25.26 26.99 24.55
N HIS A 560 -26.22 26.27 25.15
CA HIS A 560 -27.24 26.85 26.03
C HIS A 560 -26.74 27.19 27.45
N SER A 561 -25.55 26.74 27.84
CA SER A 561 -24.94 27.07 29.14
C SER A 561 -24.15 28.38 29.12
N LEU A 562 -24.00 29.02 27.95
CA LEU A 562 -23.19 30.24 27.74
C LEU A 562 -24.02 31.43 27.24
N ALA A 563 -25.35 31.33 27.23
CA ALA A 563 -26.28 32.42 26.96
C ALA A 563 -27.29 32.51 28.11
#